data_AF-A0A1F9QM21-F1
#
_entry.id   AF-A0A1F9QM21-F1
#
_cell.length_a   1.000
_cell.length_b   1.000
_cell.length_c   1.000
_cell.angle_alpha   90.00
_cell.angle_beta   90.00
_cell.angle_gamma   90.00
#
_symmetry.space_group_name_H-M   'P 1'
#
loop_
_entity.id
_entity.type
_entity.pdbx_description
1 polymer ?
#
loop_
_entity_poly.entity_id
_entity_poly.type
_entity_poly.pdbx_seq_one_letter_code
_entity_poly.pdbx_strand_id
1 'polypeptide(L)'
;MKFKHWYLAGGVAVLLCGCGKKKFDSPGNLGRLSSVRSALQVYYGDKDGTFPERLEPLVENGKYLAELPKLKLPEHPETNEVLYLSGPAVNPAKLTDTGGYAYYNSKGHPVTYGTVLLNCTHKNEKGQFWYSY
;
A
#
# COMPACT_ATOMS: atom_id res chain seq x y z
N MET A 1 -40.43 9.83 -61.60
CA MET A 1 -40.41 10.07 -60.14
C MET A 1 -39.84 8.83 -59.43
N LYS A 2 -38.60 8.90 -58.93
CA LYS A 2 -38.16 8.24 -57.68
C LYS A 2 -36.75 8.75 -57.32
N PHE A 3 -36.72 9.40 -56.17
CA PHE A 3 -35.61 9.83 -55.30
C PHE A 3 -34.56 8.70 -55.08
N LYS A 4 -33.34 8.87 -54.55
CA LYS A 4 -32.72 9.89 -53.69
C LYS A 4 -31.20 9.63 -53.63
N HIS A 5 -30.48 10.64 -53.16
CA HIS A 5 -29.03 10.75 -52.94
C HIS A 5 -28.42 9.81 -51.86
N TRP A 6 -27.08 9.70 -51.94
CA TRP A 6 -26.07 9.91 -50.87
C TRP A 6 -25.40 8.73 -50.12
N TYR A 7 -24.08 8.60 -50.39
CA TYR A 7 -22.90 8.83 -49.54
C TYR A 7 -22.54 7.95 -48.32
N LEU A 8 -21.21 7.86 -48.14
CA LEU A 8 -20.40 7.74 -46.91
C LEU A 8 -20.23 6.36 -46.25
N ALA A 9 -18.99 5.88 -46.24
CA ALA A 9 -18.08 5.94 -45.08
C ALA A 9 -17.12 4.74 -45.06
N GLY A 10 -15.90 4.94 -45.56
CA GLY A 10 -14.78 4.04 -45.28
C GLY A 10 -14.34 4.22 -43.83
N GLY A 11 -14.56 3.19 -43.01
CA GLY A 11 -14.19 3.18 -41.60
C GLY A 11 -12.68 3.06 -41.42
N VAL A 12 -12.07 4.05 -40.79
CA VAL A 12 -10.72 3.96 -40.23
C VAL A 12 -10.80 3.14 -38.94
N ALA A 13 -10.29 1.92 -38.97
CA ALA A 13 -10.09 1.12 -37.78
C ALA A 13 -8.87 1.67 -37.02
N VAL A 14 -9.13 2.49 -36.00
CA VAL A 14 -8.11 2.89 -35.02
C VAL A 14 -7.79 1.66 -34.16
N LEU A 15 -6.62 1.06 -34.41
CA LEU A 15 -5.99 0.12 -33.50
C LEU A 15 -5.61 0.86 -32.22
N LEU A 16 -6.52 0.86 -31.24
CA LEU A 16 -6.16 1.16 -29.86
C LEU A 16 -5.27 0.01 -29.37
N CYS A 17 -3.96 0.27 -29.40
CA CYS A 17 -2.96 -0.53 -28.73
C CYS A 17 -3.35 -0.58 -27.24
N GLY A 18 -3.96 -1.69 -26.81
CA GLY A 18 -4.30 -1.92 -25.44
C GLY A 18 -3.03 -2.06 -24.61
N CYS A 19 -2.55 -0.95 -24.04
CA CYS A 19 -1.64 -1.00 -22.91
C CYS A 19 -2.36 -1.75 -21.78
N GLY A 20 -2.09 -3.04 -21.67
CA GLY A 20 -2.58 -3.89 -20.60
C GLY A 20 -2.17 -3.30 -19.26
N LYS A 21 -3.10 -2.64 -18.57
CA LYS A 21 -2.91 -2.21 -17.19
C LYS A 21 -2.61 -3.46 -16.39
N LYS A 22 -1.37 -3.64 -15.93
CA LYS A 22 -1.01 -4.72 -15.02
C LYS A 22 -1.95 -4.62 -13.81
N LYS A 23 -2.90 -5.55 -13.68
CA LYS A 23 -3.82 -5.59 -12.54
C LYS A 23 -2.99 -5.91 -11.32
N PHE A 24 -3.17 -5.11 -10.28
CA PHE A 24 -2.35 -5.17 -9.12
C PHE A 24 -3.20 -5.59 -7.93
N ASP A 25 -2.70 -6.48 -7.08
CA ASP A 25 -3.54 -7.10 -6.05
C ASP A 25 -3.74 -6.16 -4.84
N SER A 26 -4.55 -5.12 -5.04
CA SER A 26 -4.95 -4.20 -3.99
C SER A 26 -5.58 -4.92 -2.79
N PRO A 27 -6.53 -5.85 -2.95
CA PRO A 27 -7.05 -6.63 -1.82
C PRO A 27 -5.95 -7.37 -1.05
N GLY A 28 -5.02 -8.03 -1.75
CA GLY A 28 -3.95 -8.79 -1.10
C GLY A 28 -3.00 -7.92 -0.29
N ASN A 29 -2.60 -6.75 -0.79
CA ASN A 29 -1.70 -5.86 -0.05
C ASN A 29 -2.37 -5.24 1.18
N LEU A 30 -3.66 -4.91 1.08
CA LEU A 30 -4.43 -4.41 2.21
C LEU A 30 -4.65 -5.50 3.26
N GLY A 31 -4.85 -6.75 2.83
CA GLY A 31 -4.88 -7.91 3.73
C GLY A 31 -3.58 -8.06 4.51
N ARG A 32 -2.43 -7.99 3.82
CA ARG A 32 -1.10 -8.05 4.44
C ARG A 32 -0.85 -6.91 5.43
N LEU A 33 -1.25 -5.68 5.08
CA LEU A 33 -1.18 -4.53 5.98
C LEU A 33 -2.04 -4.73 7.23
N SER A 34 -3.26 -5.24 7.05
CA SER A 34 -4.17 -5.56 8.15
C SER A 34 -3.58 -6.60 9.09
N SER A 35 -2.97 -7.68 8.57
CA SER A 35 -2.28 -8.68 9.39
C SER A 35 -1.17 -8.08 10.25
N VAL A 36 -0.34 -7.19 9.70
CA VAL A 36 0.71 -6.49 10.45
C VAL A 36 0.12 -5.57 11.52
N ARG A 37 -0.96 -4.84 11.20
CA ARG A 37 -1.67 -4.00 12.17
C ARG A 37 -2.24 -4.83 13.32
N SER A 38 -2.87 -5.96 13.03
CA SER A 38 -3.38 -6.88 14.06
C SER A 38 -2.25 -7.40 14.95
N ALA A 39 -1.12 -7.83 14.36
CA ALA A 39 0.03 -8.28 15.12
C ALA A 39 0.60 -7.19 16.05
N LEU A 40 0.67 -5.94 15.59
CA LEU A 40 1.07 -4.80 16.42
C LEU A 40 0.13 -4.58 17.61
N GLN A 41 -1.19 -4.72 17.43
CA GLN A 41 -2.16 -4.56 18.52
C GLN A 41 -2.03 -5.68 19.56
N VAL A 42 -1.80 -6.92 19.14
CA VAL A 42 -1.55 -8.04 20.06
C VAL A 42 -0.23 -7.83 20.81
N TYR A 43 0.83 -7.43 20.11
CA TYR A 43 2.12 -7.09 20.73
C TYR A 43 1.95 -5.97 21.77
N TYR A 44 1.20 -4.93 21.44
CA TYR A 44 0.90 -3.81 22.35
C TYR A 44 0.22 -4.28 23.64
N GLY A 45 -0.78 -5.17 23.53
CA GLY A 45 -1.45 -5.77 24.68
C GLY A 45 -0.51 -6.62 25.55
N ASP A 46 0.37 -7.39 24.93
CA ASP A 46 1.34 -8.25 25.61
C ASP A 46 2.51 -7.50 26.27
N LYS A 47 2.76 -6.26 25.86
CA LYS A 47 3.91 -5.44 26.28
C LYS A 47 3.48 -4.19 27.03
N ASP A 48 2.42 -4.33 27.83
CA ASP A 48 1.93 -3.30 28.76
C ASP A 48 1.68 -1.94 28.07
N GLY A 49 1.12 -1.98 26.86
CA GLY A 49 0.81 -0.78 26.10
C GLY A 49 2.02 -0.12 25.42
N THR A 50 3.03 -0.89 25.05
CA THR A 50 4.20 -0.39 24.32
C THR A 50 4.31 -1.05 22.95
N PHE A 51 4.32 -0.24 21.88
CA PHE A 51 4.66 -0.72 20.53
C PHE A 51 6.17 -0.94 20.39
N PRO A 52 6.63 -1.86 19.53
CA PRO A 52 8.05 -2.11 19.39
C PRO A 52 8.73 -0.96 18.64
N GLU A 53 10.01 -0.69 18.93
CA GLU A 53 10.78 0.33 18.21
C GLU A 53 11.06 -0.07 16.75
N ARG A 54 11.04 -1.38 16.48
CA ARG A 54 11.18 -1.95 15.14
C ARG A 54 10.21 -3.11 14.94
N LEU A 55 9.99 -3.60 13.71
CA LEU A 55 8.98 -4.65 13.46
C LEU A 55 9.49 -6.09 13.65
N GLU A 56 10.79 -6.29 13.81
CA GLU A 56 11.43 -7.60 14.02
C GLU A 56 10.84 -8.39 15.20
N PRO A 57 10.47 -7.79 16.35
CA PRO A 57 9.81 -8.51 17.44
C PRO A 57 8.45 -9.13 17.09
N LEU A 58 7.80 -8.70 16.00
CA LEU A 58 6.53 -9.31 15.56
C LEU A 58 6.74 -10.70 14.96
N VAL A 59 7.90 -10.96 14.39
CA VAL A 59 8.22 -12.26 13.77
C VAL A 59 9.05 -13.15 14.68
N GLU A 60 9.53 -12.60 15.80
CA GLU A 60 10.34 -13.33 16.76
C GLU A 60 9.58 -14.55 17.30
N ASN A 61 10.16 -15.73 17.09
CA ASN A 61 9.60 -17.03 17.47
C ASN A 61 8.21 -17.35 16.85
N GLY A 62 7.79 -16.63 15.80
CA GLY A 62 6.54 -16.89 15.10
C GLY A 62 5.26 -16.56 15.90
N LYS A 63 5.39 -15.86 17.06
CA LYS A 63 4.27 -15.65 17.99
C LYS A 63 3.18 -14.74 17.42
N TYR A 64 3.56 -13.60 16.84
CA TYR A 64 2.60 -12.61 16.31
C TYR A 64 2.43 -12.75 14.79
N LEU A 65 3.51 -13.01 14.09
CA LEU A 65 3.58 -13.31 12.67
C LEU A 65 4.61 -14.41 12.42
N ALA A 66 4.38 -15.28 11.45
CA ALA A 66 5.39 -16.24 11.00
C ALA A 66 6.55 -15.55 10.28
N GLU A 67 6.23 -14.55 9.45
CA GLU A 67 7.17 -13.66 8.78
C GLU A 67 6.49 -12.31 8.49
N LEU A 68 7.28 -11.28 8.20
CA LEU A 68 6.75 -9.99 7.76
C LEU A 68 6.34 -10.12 6.29
N PRO A 69 5.04 -10.03 5.94
CA PRO A 69 4.59 -10.32 4.59
C PRO A 69 5.21 -9.38 3.55
N LYS A 70 5.60 -9.91 2.40
CA LYS A 70 6.06 -9.06 1.30
C LYS A 70 4.89 -8.36 0.65
N LEU A 71 5.04 -7.06 0.44
CA LEU A 71 4.14 -6.24 -0.34
C LEU A 71 4.69 -6.17 -1.76
N LYS A 72 3.86 -6.56 -2.71
CA LYS A 72 4.02 -6.12 -4.08
C LYS A 72 3.31 -4.78 -4.09
N LEU A 73 3.89 -3.64 -4.48
CA LEU A 73 3.14 -2.41 -4.81
C LEU A 73 3.32 -2.03 -6.30
N PRO A 74 2.37 -1.33 -6.96
CA PRO A 74 2.53 -0.95 -8.35
C PRO A 74 3.81 -0.13 -8.52
N GLU A 75 4.58 -0.41 -9.58
CA GLU A 75 5.83 0.31 -9.90
C GLU A 75 6.97 0.11 -8.88
N HIS A 76 6.80 -0.79 -7.92
CA HIS A 76 7.79 -1.12 -6.90
C HIS A 76 8.18 -2.60 -6.94
N PRO A 77 9.40 -2.96 -6.53
CA PRO A 77 9.77 -4.34 -6.29
C PRO A 77 8.91 -4.96 -5.17
N GLU A 78 8.74 -6.28 -5.20
CA GLU A 78 8.12 -7.00 -4.10
C GLU A 78 9.08 -6.99 -2.89
N THR A 79 8.66 -6.37 -1.79
CA THR A 79 9.52 -6.15 -0.62
C THR A 79 8.71 -6.11 0.68
N ASN A 80 9.36 -6.46 1.78
CA ASN A 80 8.86 -6.27 3.15
C ASN A 80 9.72 -5.25 3.93
N GLU A 81 10.52 -4.45 3.23
CA GLU A 81 11.30 -3.37 3.86
C GLU A 81 10.42 -2.40 4.64
N VAL A 82 10.98 -1.84 5.71
CA VAL A 82 10.29 -0.96 6.64
C VAL A 82 11.03 0.37 6.71
N LEU A 83 10.36 1.43 6.29
CA LEU A 83 10.78 2.80 6.51
C LEU A 83 10.35 3.26 7.91
N TYR A 84 11.30 3.46 8.81
CA TYR A 84 11.03 3.93 10.16
C TYR A 84 10.89 5.46 10.19
N LEU A 85 9.75 5.93 10.68
CA LEU A 85 9.37 7.33 10.68
C LEU A 85 9.08 7.85 12.09
N SER A 86 9.19 9.16 12.22
CA SER A 86 8.86 9.91 13.42
C SER A 86 8.17 11.21 13.02
N GLY A 87 7.17 11.65 13.78
CA GLY A 87 6.56 12.96 13.62
C GLY A 87 5.16 13.03 14.24
N PRO A 88 4.65 14.25 14.52
CA PRO A 88 3.37 14.43 15.22
C PRO A 88 2.14 14.06 14.36
N ALA A 89 2.31 13.88 13.06
CA ALA A 89 1.26 13.51 12.12
C ALA A 89 1.81 12.65 10.98
N VAL A 90 0.93 11.90 10.32
CA VAL A 90 1.28 11.17 9.08
C VAL A 90 1.59 12.18 7.99
N ASN A 91 2.83 12.19 7.50
CA ASN A 91 3.29 13.09 6.45
C ASN A 91 3.73 12.29 5.19
N PRO A 92 2.97 12.35 4.08
CA PRO A 92 3.31 11.67 2.84
C PRO A 92 4.65 12.10 2.23
N ALA A 93 5.12 13.32 2.50
CA ALA A 93 6.40 13.82 2.01
C ALA A 93 7.62 13.10 2.64
N LYS A 94 7.39 12.30 3.69
CA LYS A 94 8.43 11.45 4.28
C LYS A 94 8.49 10.04 3.66
N LEU A 95 7.54 9.68 2.81
CA LEU A 95 7.54 8.39 2.11
C LEU A 95 8.57 8.43 1.00
N THR A 96 9.25 7.31 0.79
CA THR A 96 10.33 7.19 -0.19
C THR A 96 9.88 6.57 -1.49
N ASP A 97 8.63 6.10 -1.57
CA ASP A 97 8.10 5.40 -2.75
C ASP A 97 9.02 4.25 -3.19
N THR A 98 9.51 3.45 -2.24
CA THR A 98 10.29 2.24 -2.54
C THR A 98 9.48 0.96 -2.39
N GLY A 99 8.19 1.08 -2.06
CA GLY A 99 7.34 -0.03 -1.67
C GLY A 99 7.54 -0.44 -0.21
N GLY A 100 6.90 -1.53 0.20
CA GLY A 100 6.97 -2.02 1.58
C GLY A 100 6.15 -1.19 2.57
N TYR A 101 6.62 -1.17 3.81
CA TYR A 101 5.92 -0.56 4.94
C TYR A 101 6.59 0.76 5.34
N ALA A 102 5.82 1.69 5.90
CA ALA A 102 6.34 2.75 6.73
C ALA A 102 5.71 2.68 8.12
N TYR A 103 6.52 2.85 9.15
CA TYR A 103 6.15 2.62 10.53
C TYR A 103 6.57 3.79 11.43
N TYR A 104 5.61 4.38 12.13
CA TYR A 104 5.85 5.47 13.08
C TYR A 104 6.19 4.88 14.45
N ASN A 105 7.48 4.90 14.81
CA ASN A 105 8.01 4.17 15.97
C ASN A 105 8.41 5.06 17.15
N SER A 106 8.15 6.38 17.08
CA SER A 106 8.58 7.32 18.11
C SER A 106 7.55 7.51 19.21
N LYS A 107 7.90 7.12 20.44
CA LYS A 107 7.12 7.39 21.67
C LYS A 107 6.89 8.89 21.94
N GLY A 108 7.75 9.76 21.40
CA GLY A 108 7.62 11.21 21.52
C GLY A 108 6.41 11.80 20.75
N HIS A 109 5.78 10.99 19.89
CA HIS A 109 4.63 11.38 19.10
C HIS A 109 3.46 10.39 19.31
N PRO A 110 2.77 10.44 20.47
CA PRO A 110 1.79 9.40 20.86
C PRO A 110 0.61 9.26 19.88
N VAL A 111 0.29 10.30 19.10
CA VAL A 111 -0.78 10.27 18.09
C VAL A 111 -0.44 9.35 16.91
N THR A 112 0.83 9.30 16.50
CA THR A 112 1.27 8.48 15.35
C THR A 112 2.00 7.22 15.78
N TYR A 113 2.44 7.13 17.03
CA TYR A 113 3.17 5.99 17.56
C TYR A 113 2.40 4.68 17.37
N GLY A 114 3.05 3.67 16.79
CA GLY A 114 2.43 2.38 16.45
C GLY A 114 1.72 2.36 15.10
N THR A 115 1.65 3.49 14.38
CA THR A 115 1.00 3.55 13.07
C THR A 115 1.87 2.90 12.00
N VAL A 116 1.31 1.91 11.30
CA VAL A 116 1.91 1.30 10.11
C VAL A 116 1.04 1.57 8.88
N LEU A 117 1.68 1.87 7.76
CA LEU A 117 1.07 2.19 6.47
C LEU A 117 1.95 1.70 5.31
N LEU A 118 1.46 1.84 4.09
CA LEU A 118 2.22 1.47 2.88
C LEU A 118 3.14 2.62 2.47
N ASN A 119 4.41 2.31 2.21
CA ASN A 119 5.39 3.29 1.74
C ASN A 119 5.24 3.56 0.24
N CYS A 120 4.12 4.19 -0.12
CA CYS A 120 3.77 4.51 -1.50
C CYS A 120 2.76 5.66 -1.56
N THR A 121 3.13 6.75 -2.25
CA THR A 121 2.34 7.95 -2.55
C THR A 121 1.50 7.81 -3.82
N HIS A 122 1.62 6.69 -4.54
CA HIS A 122 0.83 6.43 -5.74
C HIS A 122 -0.64 6.09 -5.40
N LYS A 123 -1.52 6.26 -6.39
CA LYS A 123 -2.94 5.88 -6.27
C LYS A 123 -3.16 4.44 -6.71
N ASN A 124 -4.10 3.77 -6.07
CA ASN A 124 -4.57 2.45 -6.49
C ASN A 124 -5.65 2.56 -7.59
N GLU A 125 -6.20 1.42 -7.98
CA GLU A 125 -7.21 1.33 -9.05
C GLU A 125 -8.52 2.06 -8.72
N LYS A 126 -8.77 2.35 -7.44
CA LYS A 126 -9.92 3.12 -6.95
C LYS A 126 -9.63 4.62 -6.84
N GLY A 127 -8.44 5.08 -7.24
CA GLY A 127 -8.01 6.47 -7.12
C GLY A 127 -7.62 6.89 -5.70
N GLN A 128 -7.50 5.95 -4.76
CA GLN A 128 -7.13 6.19 -3.37
C GLN A 128 -5.62 6.02 -3.18
N PHE A 129 -5.00 6.84 -2.35
CA PHE A 129 -3.57 6.72 -2.06
C PHE A 129 -3.28 5.48 -1.23
N TRP A 130 -2.21 4.73 -1.56
CA TRP A 130 -1.86 3.50 -0.84
C TRP A 130 -1.57 3.74 0.65
N TYR A 131 -0.89 4.83 0.98
CA TYR A 131 -0.61 5.20 2.38
C TYR A 131 -1.85 5.58 3.20
N SER A 132 -2.98 5.87 2.55
CA SER A 132 -4.19 6.41 3.21
C SER A 132 -5.13 5.35 3.78
N TYR A 133 -4.83 4.07 3.52
CA TYR A 133 -5.55 2.93 4.09
C TYR A 133 -5.19 2.67 5.55
#